data_AF-A0A4V2F6E4-F1
#
_entry.id   AF-A0A4V2F6E4-F1
#
_cell.length_a   1.000
_cell.length_b   1.000
_cell.length_c   1.000
_cell.angle_alpha   90.00
_cell.angle_beta   90.00
_cell.angle_gamma   90.00
#
_symmetry.space_group_name_H-M   'P 1'
#
loop_
_entity.id
_entity.type
_entity.pdbx_description
1 polymer ?
#
loop_
_entity_poly.entity_id
_entity_poly.type
_entity_poly.pdbx_seq_one_letter_code
_entity_poly.pdbx_strand_id
1 'polypeptide(L)'
;MNILPYYFKIIKITSTFLLGLILLFSCTDSKKAATFIERDLADFIVDTLYLEKDTLTRSLPDEFTYLEQNGKRYLFGYSRLRLYQYEYTTGKLLKTVYFDREGPDGIGSFVSGSLITEDGIFFISDQKHIVHTGFDGKVLGRYPLPEVPEERLAVNFSAVNGNKMSYDKEKKQLILADVPFVLKEPNMGYENWVWRYDLGKRSAEPIPFKYPEIYRQHYDDPELGIYSHTFLDFKNLHVVSFPVTDSLLVIDRKSAKWVGSKSATPLIFQKGTTIQQGEYMVFSPSMETSRYKWTFLEPNSQLLFRYVDIQTKVLEEGEIVNRSSFILHNLDFETIGELFFDNRQIAPSGFATPNGYFFKLLNPDSDDSEAYIKVGLNF
;
A
#
# COMPACT_ATOMS: atom_id res chain seq x y z
N MET A 1 -15.67 -82.53 51.77
CA MET A 1 -15.34 -83.81 51.12
C MET A 1 -14.96 -83.48 49.67
N ASN A 2 -13.85 -84.05 49.17
CA ASN A 2 -13.22 -83.90 47.84
C ASN A 2 -12.53 -82.54 47.61
N ILE A 3 -11.19 -82.39 47.70
CA ILE A 3 -10.04 -82.96 46.95
C ILE A 3 -9.88 -82.36 45.54
N LEU A 4 -8.70 -81.70 45.37
CA LEU A 4 -7.93 -81.16 44.22
C LEU A 4 -8.02 -81.91 42.86
N PRO A 5 -7.45 -81.44 41.70
CA PRO A 5 -6.24 -80.59 41.51
C PRO A 5 -6.17 -79.60 40.29
N TYR A 6 -5.04 -78.87 40.25
CA TYR A 6 -4.31 -78.18 39.16
C TYR A 6 -4.54 -78.64 37.70
N TYR A 7 -4.46 -77.71 36.72
CA TYR A 7 -3.33 -77.60 35.76
C TYR A 7 -3.49 -76.50 34.66
N PHE A 8 -2.33 -76.01 34.20
CA PHE A 8 -1.94 -75.42 32.89
C PHE A 8 -1.76 -73.90 32.67
N LYS A 9 -0.53 -73.62 32.21
CA LYS A 9 0.14 -72.38 31.74
C LYS A 9 -0.43 -71.83 30.43
N ILE A 10 -0.24 -70.52 30.19
CA ILE A 10 0.40 -69.85 29.01
C ILE A 10 0.42 -68.33 29.33
N ILE A 11 1.56 -67.75 29.73
CA ILE A 11 2.50 -66.94 28.92
C ILE A 11 1.84 -65.75 28.18
N LYS A 12 2.02 -64.56 28.77
CA LYS A 12 2.59 -63.31 28.20
C LYS A 12 2.12 -62.87 26.79
N ILE A 13 1.54 -61.67 26.73
CA ILE A 13 1.96 -60.50 25.91
C ILE A 13 0.74 -59.58 25.70
N THR A 14 0.99 -58.26 25.66
CA THR A 14 0.07 -57.14 25.34
C THR A 14 -0.79 -56.56 26.47
N SER A 15 -0.13 -55.93 27.45
CA SER A 15 -0.76 -54.85 28.24
C SER A 15 0.12 -53.59 28.26
N THR A 16 0.77 -53.32 27.12
CA THR A 16 1.65 -52.16 26.92
C THR A 16 1.49 -51.59 25.51
N PHE A 17 0.30 -51.69 24.94
CA PHE A 17 -0.04 -51.11 23.64
C PHE A 17 -1.20 -50.09 23.72
N LEU A 18 -1.89 -50.00 24.86
CA LEU A 18 -3.05 -49.12 25.03
C LEU A 18 -2.72 -47.77 25.69
N LEU A 19 -1.52 -47.61 26.27
CA LEU A 19 -1.07 -46.36 26.90
C LEU A 19 -0.29 -45.43 25.95
N GLY A 20 0.07 -45.91 24.76
CA GLY A 20 0.78 -45.13 23.74
C GLY A 20 -0.13 -44.34 22.78
N LEU A 21 -1.43 -44.71 22.70
CA LEU A 21 -2.38 -44.03 21.81
C LEU A 21 -3.04 -42.77 22.42
N ILE A 22 -2.97 -42.59 23.74
CA ILE A 22 -3.63 -41.46 24.44
C ILE A 22 -2.72 -40.21 24.48
N LEU A 23 -1.41 -40.35 24.18
CA LEU A 23 -0.46 -39.24 24.15
C LEU A 23 -0.24 -38.61 22.76
N LEU A 24 -0.91 -39.11 21.70
CA LEU A 24 -0.80 -38.57 20.35
C LEU A 24 -1.88 -37.52 20.00
N PHE A 25 -2.76 -37.16 20.94
CA PHE A 25 -3.78 -36.11 20.76
C PHE A 25 -3.58 -34.88 21.65
N SER A 26 -2.37 -34.70 22.21
CA SER A 26 -2.02 -33.48 22.94
C SER A 26 -1.22 -32.55 22.02
N CYS A 27 -1.75 -31.34 21.82
CA CYS A 27 -1.29 -30.26 20.92
C CYS A 27 -1.89 -30.25 19.51
N THR A 28 -3.21 -30.24 19.41
CA THR A 28 -3.81 -29.25 18.51
C THR A 28 -3.78 -27.91 19.23
N ASP A 29 -2.81 -27.06 18.90
CA ASP A 29 -2.98 -25.62 19.07
C ASP A 29 -4.27 -25.27 18.34
N SER A 30 -5.37 -25.13 19.08
CA SER A 30 -6.54 -24.47 18.54
C SER A 30 -6.09 -23.04 18.28
N LYS A 31 -5.67 -22.75 17.04
CA LYS A 31 -5.61 -21.38 16.53
C LYS A 31 -6.97 -20.79 16.92
N LYS A 32 -6.99 -19.93 17.95
CA LYS A 32 -8.16 -19.12 18.24
C LYS A 32 -8.44 -18.42 16.92
N ALA A 33 -9.56 -18.74 16.28
CA ALA A 33 -9.98 -18.05 15.08
C ALA A 33 -9.95 -16.56 15.44
N ALA A 34 -9.14 -15.78 14.71
CA ALA A 34 -9.09 -14.35 14.91
C ALA A 34 -10.53 -13.85 14.77
N THR A 35 -11.06 -13.27 15.84
CA THR A 35 -12.44 -12.78 15.83
C THR A 35 -12.43 -11.54 14.96
N PHE A 36 -13.21 -11.56 13.87
CA PHE A 36 -13.33 -10.40 12.99
C PHE A 36 -13.84 -9.20 13.78
N ILE A 37 -13.12 -8.08 13.71
CA ILE A 37 -13.47 -6.84 14.42
C ILE A 37 -13.99 -5.77 13.46
N GLU A 38 -14.99 -5.02 13.90
CA GLU A 38 -15.47 -3.80 13.25
C GLU A 38 -15.46 -2.67 14.28
N ARG A 39 -14.65 -1.63 14.03
CA ARG A 39 -14.45 -0.51 14.96
C ARG A 39 -14.19 0.80 14.22
N ASP A 40 -14.23 1.92 14.93
CA ASP A 40 -13.79 3.21 14.41
C ASP A 40 -12.27 3.33 14.55
N LEU A 41 -11.59 3.89 13.54
CA LEU A 41 -10.16 4.17 13.60
C LEU A 41 -9.81 5.13 14.75
N ALA A 42 -10.72 6.06 15.07
CA ALA A 42 -10.55 7.03 16.14
C ALA A 42 -10.37 6.38 17.51
N ASP A 43 -10.95 5.19 17.73
CA ASP A 43 -10.83 4.43 18.98
C ASP A 43 -9.38 3.97 19.25
N PHE A 44 -8.51 4.02 18.24
CA PHE A 44 -7.12 3.57 18.32
C PHE A 44 -6.10 4.72 18.29
N ILE A 45 -6.53 5.98 18.32
CA ILE A 45 -5.62 7.12 18.33
C ILE A 45 -4.90 7.19 19.69
N VAL A 46 -3.57 7.18 19.67
CA VAL A 46 -2.74 7.18 20.88
C VAL A 46 -1.82 8.39 21.01
N ASP A 47 -1.58 9.12 19.93
CA ASP A 47 -0.69 10.29 19.92
C ASP A 47 -1.00 11.20 18.73
N THR A 48 -0.48 12.43 18.75
CA THR A 48 -0.55 13.38 17.63
C THR A 48 0.79 14.09 17.44
N LEU A 49 1.30 14.05 16.22
CA LEU A 49 2.50 14.75 15.79
C LEU A 49 2.12 15.96 14.93
N TYR A 50 2.65 17.13 15.27
CA TYR A 50 2.48 18.35 14.48
C TYR A 50 3.75 18.61 13.69
N LEU A 51 3.64 18.80 12.39
CA LEU A 51 4.75 19.19 11.53
C LEU A 51 4.62 20.67 11.16
N GLU A 52 5.64 21.46 11.43
CA GLU A 52 5.67 22.89 11.12
C GLU A 52 5.58 23.14 9.60
N LYS A 53 4.93 24.23 9.20
CA LYS A 53 4.96 24.76 7.84
C LYS A 53 5.83 26.00 7.79
N ASP A 54 6.58 26.17 6.70
CA ASP A 54 7.15 27.48 6.38
C ASP A 54 6.12 28.37 5.68
N THR A 55 6.41 29.66 5.61
CA THR A 55 5.53 30.68 5.04
C THR A 55 5.24 30.49 3.55
N LEU A 56 5.98 29.62 2.86
CA LEU A 56 5.81 29.32 1.44
C LEU A 56 5.03 28.01 1.20
N THR A 57 4.62 27.34 2.27
CA THR A 57 4.02 26.01 2.20
C THR A 57 2.58 26.07 2.67
N ARG A 58 1.64 26.03 1.73
CA ARG A 58 0.21 25.94 2.05
C ARG A 58 -0.16 24.61 2.68
N SER A 59 0.34 23.53 2.07
CA SER A 59 0.10 22.16 2.51
C SER A 59 1.37 21.34 2.42
N LEU A 60 1.62 20.50 3.43
CA LEU A 60 2.74 19.59 3.45
C LEU A 60 2.54 18.44 2.44
N PRO A 61 3.64 17.73 2.07
CA PRO A 61 3.54 16.50 1.30
C PRO A 61 2.54 15.49 1.90
N ASP A 62 1.90 14.70 1.04
CA ASP A 62 0.92 13.68 1.48
C ASP A 62 1.57 12.49 2.19
N GLU A 63 2.88 12.30 1.98
CA GLU A 63 3.66 11.20 2.55
C GLU A 63 5.04 11.66 2.99
N PHE A 64 5.57 10.98 4.01
CA PHE A 64 6.90 11.17 4.54
C PHE A 64 7.65 9.84 4.64
N THR A 65 8.97 9.89 4.49
CA THR A 65 9.86 8.78 4.80
C THR A 65 10.58 9.07 6.11
N TYR A 66 10.45 8.16 7.06
CA TYR A 66 11.28 8.13 8.26
C TYR A 66 12.68 7.59 7.93
N LEU A 67 13.72 8.30 8.35
CA LEU A 67 15.11 7.85 8.25
C LEU A 67 15.86 8.13 9.55
N GLU A 68 16.74 7.21 9.95
CA GLU A 68 17.71 7.43 11.03
C GLU A 68 19.11 7.62 10.44
N GLN A 69 19.73 8.78 10.68
CA GLN A 69 21.04 9.13 10.14
C GLN A 69 21.91 9.74 11.25
N ASN A 70 23.09 9.15 11.49
CA ASN A 70 24.05 9.60 12.51
C ASN A 70 23.44 9.72 13.92
N GLY A 71 22.58 8.77 14.31
CA GLY A 71 21.89 8.74 15.61
C GLY A 71 20.78 9.79 15.77
N LYS A 72 20.43 10.51 14.70
CA LYS A 72 19.30 11.43 14.65
C LYS A 72 18.20 10.88 13.77
N ARG A 73 16.96 11.23 14.09
CA ARG A 73 15.76 10.72 13.42
C ARG A 73 15.06 11.84 12.68
N TYR A 74 14.68 11.58 11.44
CA TYR A 74 14.14 12.58 10.55
C TYR A 74 12.91 12.07 9.83
N LEU A 75 12.05 13.01 9.43
CA LEU A 75 11.02 12.79 8.42
C LEU A 75 11.37 13.61 7.18
N PHE A 76 11.37 12.96 6.03
CA PHE A 76 11.61 13.59 4.74
C PHE A 76 10.35 13.52 3.89
N GLY A 77 9.92 14.66 3.34
CA GLY A 77 8.78 14.72 2.44
C GLY A 77 9.13 15.52 1.20
N TYR A 78 8.69 15.07 0.02
CA TYR A 78 8.91 15.77 -1.23
C TYR A 78 7.59 16.28 -1.79
N SER A 79 7.52 17.56 -2.16
CA SER A 79 6.40 18.13 -2.90
C SER A 79 6.83 19.37 -3.68
N ARG A 80 6.32 19.52 -4.91
CA ARG A 80 6.53 20.72 -5.76
C ARG A 80 8.00 21.16 -5.86
N LEU A 81 8.90 20.24 -6.21
CA LEU A 81 10.35 20.49 -6.32
C LEU A 81 11.04 20.90 -5.02
N ARG A 82 10.41 20.63 -3.87
CA ARG A 82 10.96 20.93 -2.54
C ARG A 82 11.01 19.65 -1.73
N LEU A 83 12.18 19.37 -1.17
CA LEU A 83 12.35 18.37 -0.13
C LEU A 83 12.36 19.08 1.22
N TYR A 84 11.48 18.65 2.10
CA TYR A 84 11.41 19.08 3.49
C TYR A 84 12.08 18.04 4.37
N GLN A 85 12.88 18.49 5.31
CA GLN A 85 13.49 17.66 6.34
C GLN A 85 13.03 18.16 7.71
N TYR A 86 12.37 17.29 8.46
CA TYR A 86 11.89 17.55 9.81
C TYR A 86 12.69 16.74 10.84
N GLU A 87 12.82 17.29 12.03
CA GLU A 87 13.24 16.53 13.20
C GLU A 87 12.08 15.67 13.72
N TYR A 88 12.33 14.36 13.89
CA TYR A 88 11.40 13.47 14.57
C TYR A 88 11.82 13.35 16.04
N THR A 89 10.98 13.57 17.06
CA THR A 89 9.50 13.69 17.16
C THR A 89 8.99 15.11 17.36
N THR A 90 9.86 16.11 17.35
CA THR A 90 9.49 17.50 17.65
C THR A 90 8.66 18.12 16.54
N GLY A 91 8.78 17.61 15.31
CA GLY A 91 8.07 18.13 14.14
C GLY A 91 8.61 19.46 13.62
N LYS A 92 9.78 19.87 14.13
CA LYS A 92 10.45 21.10 13.72
C LYS A 92 10.99 20.99 12.31
N LEU A 93 10.72 21.98 11.46
CA LEU A 93 11.32 22.06 10.13
C LEU A 93 12.80 22.43 10.25
N LEU A 94 13.69 21.54 9.82
CA LEU A 94 15.15 21.76 9.89
C LEU A 94 15.70 22.40 8.63
N LYS A 95 15.24 21.92 7.47
CA LYS A 95 15.79 22.32 6.18
C LYS A 95 14.77 22.11 5.06
N THR A 96 14.83 23.00 4.08
CA THR A 96 14.17 22.85 2.78
C THR A 96 15.23 22.88 1.68
N VAL A 97 15.18 21.92 0.75
CA VAL A 97 16.06 21.85 -0.42
C VAL A 97 15.22 21.95 -1.69
N TYR A 98 15.67 22.78 -2.63
CA TYR A 98 14.99 23.01 -3.91
C TYR A 98 15.65 22.16 -5.01
N PHE A 99 14.81 21.65 -5.91
CA PHE A 99 15.23 20.87 -7.07
C PHE A 99 15.00 21.67 -8.34
N ASP A 100 15.99 21.63 -9.23
CA ASP A 100 15.89 22.26 -10.53
C ASP A 100 15.07 21.40 -11.49
N ARG A 101 14.36 22.03 -12.42
CA ARG A 101 13.66 21.31 -13.52
C ARG A 101 14.63 20.91 -14.64
N GLU A 102 15.57 21.81 -14.92
CA GLU A 102 16.44 21.77 -16.08
C GLU A 102 17.91 21.86 -15.65
N GLY A 103 18.82 21.66 -16.61
CA GLY A 103 20.26 21.67 -16.37
C GLY A 103 20.83 20.33 -15.89
N PRO A 104 22.12 20.28 -15.54
CA PRO A 104 22.80 19.04 -15.17
C PRO A 104 22.14 18.31 -14.00
N ASP A 105 21.68 19.08 -13.01
CA ASP A 105 21.01 18.61 -11.79
C ASP A 105 19.47 18.59 -11.90
N GLY A 106 18.91 18.84 -13.09
CA GLY A 106 17.46 18.94 -13.28
C GLY A 106 16.73 17.61 -13.12
N ILE A 107 15.65 17.56 -12.34
CA ILE A 107 14.85 16.33 -12.15
C ILE A 107 13.71 16.19 -13.18
N GLY A 108 13.65 17.08 -14.17
CA GLY A 108 12.61 17.11 -15.19
C GLY A 108 11.43 18.01 -14.83
N SER A 109 10.59 18.28 -15.81
CA SER A 109 9.42 19.15 -15.64
C SER A 109 8.18 18.39 -15.17
N PHE A 110 8.10 17.10 -15.48
CA PHE A 110 7.01 16.22 -15.07
C PHE A 110 7.55 15.09 -14.20
N VAL A 111 7.23 15.13 -12.90
CA VAL A 111 7.57 14.09 -11.92
C VAL A 111 6.31 13.32 -11.57
N SER A 112 6.28 12.03 -11.90
CA SER A 112 5.12 11.12 -11.72
C SER A 112 5.25 10.20 -10.51
N GLY A 113 6.30 10.40 -9.71
CA GLY A 113 6.56 9.63 -8.51
C GLY A 113 7.93 9.94 -7.93
N SER A 114 8.06 9.77 -6.62
CA SER A 114 9.33 9.87 -5.90
C SER A 114 9.46 8.78 -4.84
N LEU A 115 10.68 8.36 -4.56
CA LEU A 115 11.03 7.47 -3.46
C LEU A 115 12.24 8.03 -2.74
N ILE A 116 12.09 8.35 -1.47
CA ILE A 116 13.18 8.80 -0.60
C ILE A 116 13.71 7.59 0.15
N THR A 117 15.03 7.37 0.11
CA THR A 117 15.74 6.28 0.76
C THR A 117 17.00 6.81 1.45
N GLU A 118 17.71 5.97 2.20
CA GLU A 118 19.01 6.35 2.77
C GLU A 118 20.05 6.77 1.72
N ASP A 119 19.94 6.25 0.50
CA ASP A 119 20.91 6.48 -0.58
C ASP A 119 20.54 7.71 -1.43
N GLY A 120 19.45 8.41 -1.09
CA GLY A 120 18.99 9.60 -1.78
C GLY A 120 17.55 9.49 -2.24
N ILE A 121 17.24 10.13 -3.37
CA ILE A 121 15.86 10.23 -3.87
C ILE A 121 15.81 9.75 -5.32
N PHE A 122 14.86 8.88 -5.62
CA PHE A 122 14.56 8.44 -6.97
C PHE A 122 13.31 9.14 -7.48
N PHE A 123 13.36 9.74 -8.66
CA PHE A 123 12.23 10.40 -9.31
C PHE A 123 11.89 9.71 -10.63
N ILE A 124 10.61 9.46 -10.89
CA ILE A 124 10.13 9.06 -12.22
C ILE A 124 9.91 10.34 -13.04
N SER A 125 10.83 10.62 -13.95
CA SER A 125 10.98 11.89 -14.65
C SER A 125 10.58 11.79 -16.12
N ASP A 126 9.66 12.65 -16.53
CA ASP A 126 9.18 12.88 -17.90
C ASP A 126 8.74 11.61 -18.65
N GLN A 127 8.35 10.56 -17.91
CA GLN A 127 8.07 9.21 -18.44
C GLN A 127 9.22 8.63 -19.29
N LYS A 128 10.47 9.05 -19.01
CA LYS A 128 11.66 8.62 -19.75
C LYS A 128 12.74 8.03 -18.86
N HIS A 129 12.94 8.58 -17.67
CA HIS A 129 14.05 8.19 -16.82
C HIS A 129 13.65 8.08 -15.35
N ILE A 130 14.37 7.22 -14.63
CA ILE A 130 14.54 7.32 -13.19
C ILE A 130 15.75 8.22 -12.93
N VAL A 131 15.53 9.33 -12.22
CA VAL A 131 16.60 10.26 -11.81
C VAL A 131 16.91 10.01 -10.35
N HIS A 132 18.15 9.67 -10.04
CA HIS A 132 18.64 9.48 -8.67
C HIS A 132 19.42 10.72 -8.22
N THR A 133 19.04 11.29 -7.08
CA THR A 133 19.68 12.49 -6.53
C THR A 133 20.15 12.27 -5.09
N GLY A 134 21.10 13.09 -4.65
CA GLY A 134 21.37 13.30 -3.23
C GLY A 134 20.26 14.14 -2.56
N PHE A 135 20.35 14.25 -1.23
CA PHE A 135 19.47 15.11 -0.42
C PHE A 135 19.76 16.61 -0.60
N ASP A 136 20.86 16.96 -1.26
CA ASP A 136 21.28 18.33 -1.60
C ASP A 136 20.77 18.79 -2.98
N GLY A 137 20.04 17.94 -3.69
CA GLY A 137 19.50 18.23 -5.02
C GLY A 137 20.44 17.87 -6.17
N LYS A 138 21.64 17.32 -5.89
CA LYS A 138 22.59 16.93 -6.95
C LYS A 138 22.23 15.61 -7.59
N VAL A 139 22.27 15.55 -8.93
CA VAL A 139 21.96 14.32 -9.67
C VAL A 139 23.16 13.37 -9.60
N LEU A 140 22.91 12.17 -9.09
CA LEU A 140 23.88 11.09 -8.97
C LEU A 140 23.82 10.12 -10.15
N GLY A 141 22.64 9.98 -10.76
CA GLY A 141 22.45 9.07 -11.89
C GLY A 141 21.13 9.26 -12.63
N ARG A 142 21.10 8.81 -13.88
CA ARG A 142 19.89 8.73 -14.72
C ARG A 142 19.83 7.36 -15.36
N TYR A 143 18.66 6.73 -15.28
CA TYR A 143 18.42 5.38 -15.75
C TYR A 143 17.20 5.41 -16.68
N PRO A 144 17.30 4.93 -17.92
CA PRO A 144 16.14 4.90 -18.81
C PRO A 144 15.05 3.99 -18.24
N LEU A 145 13.79 4.40 -18.37
CA LEU A 145 12.65 3.54 -18.04
C LEU A 145 12.54 2.39 -19.06
N PRO A 146 11.91 1.26 -18.68
CA PRO A 146 11.67 0.15 -19.59
C PRO A 146 10.88 0.58 -20.82
N GLU A 147 11.24 0.04 -21.99
CA GLU A 147 10.42 0.13 -23.19
C GLU A 147 9.20 -0.78 -23.06
N VAL A 148 8.03 -0.30 -23.48
CA VAL A 148 6.79 -1.11 -23.51
C VAL A 148 6.33 -1.29 -24.95
N PRO A 149 5.68 -2.43 -25.28
CA PRO A 149 5.17 -2.67 -26.62
C PRO A 149 4.01 -1.74 -26.99
N GLU A 150 3.78 -1.52 -28.27
CA GLU A 150 2.74 -0.62 -28.79
C GLU A 150 1.32 -0.97 -28.32
N GLU A 151 1.03 -2.25 -28.08
CA GLU A 151 -0.25 -2.73 -27.52
C GLU A 151 -0.58 -2.15 -26.13
N ARG A 152 0.44 -1.66 -25.40
CA ARG A 152 0.25 -0.93 -24.14
C ARG A 152 -0.36 0.46 -24.35
N LEU A 153 -0.38 0.96 -25.58
CA LEU A 153 -0.91 2.25 -26.05
C LEU A 153 -0.15 3.48 -25.52
N ALA A 154 0.03 3.58 -24.20
CA ALA A 154 0.76 4.69 -23.57
C ALA A 154 1.34 4.26 -22.22
N VAL A 155 2.66 4.40 -22.05
CA VAL A 155 3.33 4.24 -20.75
C VAL A 155 2.78 5.23 -19.73
N ASN A 156 2.68 4.78 -18.48
CA ASN A 156 2.42 5.66 -17.36
C ASN A 156 3.03 5.04 -16.10
N PHE A 157 4.37 5.12 -16.03
CA PHE A 157 5.11 4.82 -14.83
C PHE A 157 4.72 5.81 -13.73
N SER A 158 4.28 5.31 -12.60
CA SER A 158 3.68 6.16 -11.57
C SER A 158 3.94 5.59 -10.18
N ALA A 159 4.25 6.49 -9.24
CA ALA A 159 4.30 6.16 -7.82
C ALA A 159 3.12 6.74 -7.02
N VAL A 160 2.11 7.29 -7.70
CA VAL A 160 0.94 7.90 -7.07
C VAL A 160 -0.21 6.90 -6.90
N ASN A 161 -1.26 7.27 -6.16
CA ASN A 161 -2.45 6.45 -5.91
C ASN A 161 -2.12 5.05 -5.36
N GLY A 162 -1.11 5.01 -4.48
CA GLY A 162 -0.64 3.79 -3.82
C GLY A 162 0.04 2.78 -4.74
N ASN A 163 0.80 3.28 -5.71
CA ASN A 163 1.73 2.51 -6.52
C ASN A 163 3.19 2.79 -6.13
N LYS A 164 3.47 2.91 -4.83
CA LYS A 164 4.77 3.36 -4.32
C LYS A 164 5.92 2.54 -4.90
N MET A 165 7.00 3.22 -5.27
CA MET A 165 8.24 2.53 -5.61
C MET A 165 8.83 1.86 -4.37
N SER A 166 9.68 0.85 -4.57
CA SER A 166 10.47 0.22 -3.50
C SER A 166 11.92 0.05 -3.94
N TYR A 167 12.86 0.12 -2.98
CA TYR A 167 14.29 0.02 -3.26
C TYR A 167 14.95 -1.01 -2.35
N ASP A 168 15.61 -1.99 -2.96
CA ASP A 168 16.53 -2.91 -2.30
C ASP A 168 17.96 -2.39 -2.49
N LYS A 169 18.52 -1.82 -1.43
CA LYS A 169 19.87 -1.23 -1.40
C LYS A 169 20.96 -2.23 -1.71
N GLU A 170 20.89 -3.42 -1.11
CA GLU A 170 21.90 -4.47 -1.26
C GLU A 170 21.96 -4.98 -2.70
N LYS A 171 20.80 -5.13 -3.34
CA LYS A 171 20.71 -5.57 -4.74
C LYS A 171 20.81 -4.40 -5.74
N LYS A 172 20.73 -3.16 -5.27
CA LYS A 172 20.54 -1.94 -6.09
C LYS A 172 19.36 -2.10 -7.06
N GLN A 173 18.24 -2.60 -6.54
CA GLN A 173 17.05 -2.90 -7.34
C GLN A 173 15.90 -1.97 -6.97
N LEU A 174 15.29 -1.37 -7.99
CA LEU A 174 14.03 -0.62 -7.84
C LEU A 174 12.86 -1.46 -8.31
N ILE A 175 11.71 -1.24 -7.67
CA ILE A 175 10.41 -1.75 -8.12
C ILE A 175 9.54 -0.54 -8.40
N LEU A 176 8.90 -0.54 -9.56
CA LEU A 176 8.00 0.53 -10.02
C LEU A 176 6.86 -0.04 -10.86
N ALA A 177 5.73 0.65 -10.86
CA ALA A 177 4.54 0.28 -11.60
C ALA A 177 4.38 1.13 -12.86
N ASP A 178 3.97 0.49 -13.94
CA ASP A 178 3.30 1.08 -15.10
C ASP A 178 1.80 0.89 -14.90
N VAL A 179 1.05 1.98 -14.73
CA VAL A 179 -0.38 1.96 -14.39
C VAL A 179 -1.15 2.54 -15.56
N PRO A 180 -2.19 1.88 -16.10
CA PRO A 180 -2.96 2.49 -17.19
C PRO A 180 -3.60 3.78 -16.69
N PHE A 181 -3.45 4.89 -17.44
CA PHE A 181 -4.19 6.11 -17.12
C PHE A 181 -5.70 5.87 -17.27
N VAL A 182 -6.06 5.08 -18.28
CA VAL A 182 -7.39 4.55 -18.56
C VAL A 182 -7.20 3.15 -19.12
N LEU A 183 -7.88 2.16 -18.57
CA LEU A 183 -7.85 0.80 -19.09
C LEU A 183 -8.66 0.71 -20.40
N LYS A 184 -8.03 0.21 -21.46
CA LYS A 184 -8.66 -0.04 -22.76
C LYS A 184 -8.72 -1.54 -23.04
N GLU A 185 -9.57 -1.94 -23.99
CA GLU A 185 -9.70 -3.34 -24.38
C GLU A 185 -8.37 -4.03 -24.76
N PRO A 186 -7.46 -3.42 -25.56
CA PRO A 186 -6.17 -4.04 -25.86
C PRO A 186 -5.30 -4.31 -24.62
N ASN A 187 -5.49 -3.52 -23.55
CA ASN A 187 -4.71 -3.67 -22.33
C ASN A 187 -5.05 -4.95 -21.54
N MET A 188 -6.21 -5.59 -21.78
CA MET A 188 -6.55 -6.83 -21.08
C MET A 188 -5.59 -7.99 -21.36
N GLY A 189 -4.91 -7.97 -22.52
CA GLY A 189 -3.89 -8.95 -22.87
C GLY A 189 -2.49 -8.64 -22.32
N TYR A 190 -2.27 -7.43 -21.82
CA TYR A 190 -0.96 -6.98 -21.33
C TYR A 190 -0.70 -7.48 -19.90
N GLU A 191 0.53 -7.93 -19.64
CA GLU A 191 0.91 -8.53 -18.35
C GLU A 191 1.99 -7.75 -17.58
N ASN A 192 2.78 -6.92 -18.27
CA ASN A 192 4.00 -6.32 -17.72
C ASN A 192 3.73 -5.01 -16.96
N TRP A 193 2.85 -5.07 -15.97
CA TRP A 193 2.39 -3.89 -15.24
C TRP A 193 3.39 -3.42 -14.17
N VAL A 194 4.12 -4.33 -13.53
CA VAL A 194 5.13 -3.99 -12.52
C VAL A 194 6.50 -4.42 -13.00
N TRP A 195 7.51 -3.61 -12.72
CA TRP A 195 8.87 -3.80 -13.20
C TRP A 195 9.85 -3.85 -12.04
N ARG A 196 10.82 -4.77 -12.13
CA ARG A 196 12.01 -4.80 -11.30
C ARG A 196 13.19 -4.31 -12.12
N TYR A 197 13.81 -3.21 -11.68
CA TYR A 197 14.91 -2.56 -12.36
C TYR A 197 16.21 -2.78 -11.58
N ASP A 198 17.19 -3.43 -12.20
CA ASP A 198 18.56 -3.57 -11.67
C ASP A 198 19.40 -2.37 -12.12
N LEU A 199 19.69 -1.45 -11.19
CA LEU A 199 20.43 -0.22 -11.48
C LEU A 199 21.90 -0.48 -11.86
N GLY A 200 22.47 -1.60 -11.40
CA GLY A 200 23.84 -1.99 -11.71
C GLY A 200 23.98 -2.53 -13.13
N LYS A 201 23.05 -3.40 -13.55
CA LYS A 201 23.01 -4.00 -14.89
C LYS A 201 22.30 -3.13 -15.92
N ARG A 202 21.55 -2.12 -15.48
CA ARG A 202 20.68 -1.28 -16.32
C ARG A 202 19.69 -2.10 -17.13
N SER A 203 19.09 -3.09 -16.47
CA SER A 203 18.13 -4.01 -17.06
C SER A 203 16.86 -4.06 -16.22
N ALA A 204 15.72 -4.20 -16.87
CA ALA A 204 14.43 -4.33 -16.22
C ALA A 204 13.78 -5.66 -16.59
N GLU A 205 13.15 -6.30 -15.61
CA GLU A 205 12.39 -7.52 -15.77
C GLU A 205 10.95 -7.29 -15.27
N PRO A 206 9.93 -7.72 -16.02
CA PRO A 206 8.55 -7.56 -15.57
C PRO A 206 8.20 -8.56 -14.47
N ILE A 207 7.25 -8.17 -13.63
CA ILE A 207 6.55 -9.03 -12.67
C ILE A 207 5.12 -9.17 -13.22
N PRO A 208 4.85 -10.23 -14.01
CA PRO A 208 3.65 -10.30 -14.82
C PRO A 208 2.40 -10.62 -14.00
N PHE A 209 1.28 -9.98 -14.34
CA PHE A 209 -0.06 -10.40 -13.92
C PHE A 209 -1.12 -9.92 -14.91
N LYS A 210 -2.30 -10.57 -14.89
CA LYS A 210 -3.45 -10.19 -15.71
C LYS A 210 -4.50 -9.45 -14.92
N TYR A 211 -5.19 -8.55 -15.60
CA TYR A 211 -6.44 -8.00 -15.10
C TYR A 211 -7.52 -9.09 -15.00
N PRO A 212 -8.36 -9.09 -13.96
CA PRO A 212 -9.53 -9.96 -13.89
C PRO A 212 -10.54 -9.67 -15.00
N GLU A 213 -11.21 -10.70 -15.53
CA GLU A 213 -12.17 -10.56 -16.65
C GLU A 213 -13.34 -9.58 -16.37
N ILE A 214 -13.69 -9.34 -15.10
CA ILE A 214 -14.73 -8.36 -14.74
C ILE A 214 -14.41 -6.94 -15.23
N TYR A 215 -13.12 -6.62 -15.43
CA TYR A 215 -12.68 -5.30 -15.87
C TYR A 215 -13.09 -4.94 -17.30
N ARG A 216 -13.56 -5.92 -18.09
CA ARG A 216 -14.17 -5.63 -19.41
C ARG A 216 -15.36 -4.66 -19.31
N GLN A 217 -16.03 -4.63 -18.16
CA GLN A 217 -17.17 -3.74 -17.90
C GLN A 217 -16.74 -2.31 -17.51
N HIS A 218 -15.46 -2.12 -17.19
CA HIS A 218 -14.90 -0.89 -16.62
C HIS A 218 -13.82 -0.25 -17.50
N TYR A 219 -13.76 -0.60 -18.79
CA TYR A 219 -12.95 0.15 -19.75
C TYR A 219 -13.33 1.63 -19.75
N ASP A 220 -12.38 2.50 -20.08
CA ASP A 220 -12.62 3.94 -20.16
C ASP A 220 -12.93 4.64 -18.82
N ASP A 221 -12.87 3.91 -17.70
CA ASP A 221 -13.06 4.45 -16.36
C ASP A 221 -11.69 4.66 -15.68
N PRO A 222 -11.22 5.91 -15.50
CA PRO A 222 -9.93 6.22 -14.86
C PRO A 222 -9.90 5.94 -13.35
N GLU A 223 -11.04 5.65 -12.73
CA GLU A 223 -11.13 5.39 -11.28
C GLU A 223 -11.25 3.90 -10.98
N LEU A 224 -12.00 3.17 -11.80
CA LEU A 224 -12.24 1.74 -11.60
C LEU A 224 -11.32 0.86 -12.46
N GLY A 225 -10.79 1.36 -13.56
CA GLY A 225 -9.93 0.62 -14.50
C GLY A 225 -8.46 0.54 -14.09
N ILE A 226 -8.06 1.18 -12.99
CA ILE A 226 -6.66 1.20 -12.52
C ILE A 226 -6.36 0.04 -11.56
N TYR A 227 -5.11 -0.05 -11.11
CA TYR A 227 -4.71 -0.87 -9.97
C TYR A 227 -3.78 -0.09 -9.04
N SER A 228 -3.61 -0.62 -7.85
CA SER A 228 -2.59 -0.18 -6.89
C SER A 228 -1.73 -1.37 -6.49
N HIS A 229 -0.49 -1.10 -6.08
CA HIS A 229 0.42 -2.16 -5.66
C HIS A 229 1.27 -1.75 -4.46
N THR A 230 1.63 -2.75 -3.66
CA THR A 230 2.60 -2.61 -2.57
C THR A 230 3.57 -3.76 -2.63
N PHE A 231 4.86 -3.46 -2.49
CA PHE A 231 5.88 -4.47 -2.31
C PHE A 231 6.21 -4.61 -0.82
N LEU A 232 6.09 -5.83 -0.32
CA LEU A 232 6.48 -6.21 1.04
C LEU A 232 7.87 -6.83 0.96
N ASP A 233 8.89 -6.01 1.21
CA ASP A 233 10.31 -6.36 1.10
C ASP A 233 10.70 -7.55 1.99
N PHE A 234 10.27 -7.56 3.26
CA PHE A 234 10.58 -8.60 4.25
C PHE A 234 10.08 -10.00 3.88
N LYS A 235 9.05 -10.11 3.03
CA LYS A 235 8.57 -11.39 2.47
C LYS A 235 8.84 -11.54 0.97
N ASN A 236 9.39 -10.51 0.31
CA ASN A 236 9.54 -10.42 -1.14
C ASN A 236 8.21 -10.74 -1.86
N LEU A 237 7.12 -10.07 -1.46
CA LEU A 237 5.78 -10.25 -2.01
C LEU A 237 5.28 -8.98 -2.67
N HIS A 238 4.61 -9.13 -3.81
CA HIS A 238 3.82 -8.07 -4.41
C HIS A 238 2.35 -8.28 -4.05
N VAL A 239 1.71 -7.23 -3.57
CA VAL A 239 0.27 -7.20 -3.29
C VAL A 239 -0.35 -6.22 -4.27
N VAL A 240 -1.29 -6.70 -5.08
CA VAL A 240 -2.02 -5.90 -6.06
C VAL A 240 -3.47 -5.80 -5.60
N SER A 241 -3.97 -4.57 -5.52
CA SER A 241 -5.35 -4.26 -5.17
C SER A 241 -6.06 -3.64 -6.36
N PHE A 242 -7.13 -4.32 -6.76
CA PHE A 242 -8.02 -3.97 -7.86
C PHE A 242 -9.28 -3.28 -7.30
N PRO A 243 -9.66 -2.08 -7.80
CA PRO A 243 -10.84 -1.34 -7.36
C PRO A 243 -12.16 -2.09 -7.26
N VAL A 244 -12.42 -3.04 -8.17
CA VAL A 244 -13.71 -3.74 -8.26
C VAL A 244 -13.65 -5.21 -7.87
N THR A 245 -12.59 -5.61 -7.15
CA THR A 245 -12.39 -7.02 -6.75
C THR A 245 -12.32 -7.14 -5.22
N ASP A 246 -13.18 -8.00 -4.67
CA ASP A 246 -13.22 -8.39 -3.24
C ASP A 246 -11.96 -9.15 -2.75
N SER A 247 -10.94 -9.29 -3.60
CA SER A 247 -9.71 -10.04 -3.34
C SER A 247 -8.47 -9.23 -3.69
N LEU A 248 -7.39 -9.49 -2.96
CA LEU A 248 -6.04 -9.06 -3.29
C LEU A 248 -5.36 -10.15 -4.14
N LEU A 249 -4.57 -9.73 -5.12
CA LEU A 249 -3.65 -10.63 -5.82
C LEU A 249 -2.28 -10.55 -5.15
N VAL A 250 -1.82 -11.67 -4.60
CA VAL A 250 -0.51 -11.78 -3.93
C VAL A 250 0.42 -12.60 -4.80
N ILE A 251 1.53 -12.00 -5.21
CA ILE A 251 2.51 -12.58 -6.14
C ILE A 251 3.84 -12.74 -5.41
N ASP A 252 4.38 -13.96 -5.43
CA ASP A 252 5.74 -14.27 -5.02
C ASP A 252 6.61 -14.63 -6.24
N ARG A 253 7.82 -15.17 -6.04
CA ARG A 253 8.73 -15.52 -7.16
C ARG A 253 8.28 -16.72 -8.00
N LYS A 254 7.36 -17.55 -7.47
CA LYS A 254 6.98 -18.86 -8.02
C LYS A 254 5.49 -18.94 -8.37
N SER A 255 4.66 -18.16 -7.70
CA SER A 255 3.22 -18.30 -7.75
C SER A 255 2.50 -16.98 -7.54
N ALA A 256 1.25 -16.93 -8.01
CA ALA A 256 0.30 -15.89 -7.72
C ALA A 256 -0.94 -16.53 -7.10
N LYS A 257 -1.48 -15.92 -6.05
CA LYS A 257 -2.70 -16.38 -5.37
C LYS A 257 -3.66 -15.22 -5.12
N TRP A 258 -4.94 -15.52 -5.20
CA TRP A 258 -5.99 -14.59 -4.81
C TRP A 258 -6.35 -14.81 -3.34
N VAL A 259 -6.39 -13.73 -2.56
CA VAL A 259 -6.77 -13.77 -1.15
C VAL A 259 -7.97 -12.87 -0.90
N GLY A 260 -8.99 -13.39 -0.21
CA GLY A 260 -10.18 -12.62 0.14
C GLY A 260 -9.83 -11.39 0.98
N SER A 261 -10.41 -10.26 0.63
CA SER A 261 -10.14 -8.96 1.25
C SER A 261 -11.34 -8.04 1.04
N LYS A 262 -12.49 -8.56 1.44
CA LYS A 262 -13.79 -7.95 1.21
C LYS A 262 -14.17 -7.04 2.39
N SER A 263 -14.78 -5.89 2.11
CA SER A 263 -15.40 -5.06 3.15
C SER A 263 -16.61 -5.77 3.76
N ALA A 264 -16.80 -5.61 5.07
CA ALA A 264 -18.03 -6.00 5.76
C ALA A 264 -19.25 -5.24 5.23
N THR A 265 -19.04 -4.04 4.67
CA THR A 265 -20.10 -3.28 4.00
C THR A 265 -20.25 -3.72 2.54
N PRO A 266 -21.47 -4.02 2.05
CA PRO A 266 -21.70 -4.28 0.63
C PRO A 266 -21.28 -3.09 -0.24
N LEU A 267 -20.49 -3.37 -1.28
CA LEU A 267 -19.95 -2.35 -2.19
C LEU A 267 -20.72 -2.34 -3.52
N ILE A 268 -20.85 -1.16 -4.11
CA ILE A 268 -21.50 -0.92 -5.41
C ILE A 268 -20.44 -0.38 -6.38
N PHE A 269 -20.14 -1.11 -7.45
CA PHE A 269 -19.16 -0.69 -8.45
C PHE A 269 -19.88 -0.11 -9.67
N GLN A 270 -20.18 1.18 -9.64
CA GLN A 270 -20.80 1.87 -10.75
C GLN A 270 -19.77 2.61 -11.58
N LYS A 271 -19.73 2.28 -12.87
CA LYS A 271 -18.89 2.98 -13.86
C LYS A 271 -19.30 4.45 -13.95
N GLY A 272 -18.32 5.33 -14.04
CA GLY A 272 -18.54 6.73 -14.39
C GLY A 272 -18.99 6.89 -15.85
N THR A 273 -19.29 8.14 -16.22
CA THR A 273 -19.70 8.49 -17.58
C THR A 273 -18.82 9.60 -18.13
N THR A 274 -18.67 9.66 -19.45
CA THR A 274 -17.99 10.78 -20.10
C THR A 274 -19.03 11.66 -20.74
N ILE A 275 -19.06 12.93 -20.35
CA ILE A 275 -19.99 13.93 -20.85
C ILE A 275 -19.24 14.99 -21.63
N GLN A 276 -19.83 15.44 -22.74
CA GLN A 276 -19.31 16.57 -23.48
C GLN A 276 -19.71 17.87 -22.78
N GLN A 277 -18.72 18.68 -22.41
CA GLN A 277 -18.90 20.03 -21.86
C GLN A 277 -18.22 21.04 -22.80
N GLY A 278 -19.01 21.59 -23.72
CA GLY A 278 -18.50 22.46 -24.79
C GLY A 278 -17.58 21.69 -25.73
N GLU A 279 -16.34 22.13 -25.86
CA GLU A 279 -15.30 21.49 -26.69
C GLU A 279 -14.54 20.37 -25.96
N TYR A 280 -14.79 20.17 -24.66
CA TYR A 280 -14.07 19.19 -23.84
C TYR A 280 -14.92 17.96 -23.55
N MET A 281 -14.27 16.79 -23.53
CA MET A 281 -14.83 15.58 -22.95
C MET A 281 -14.38 15.49 -21.49
N VAL A 282 -15.34 15.45 -20.57
CA VAL A 282 -15.09 15.41 -19.13
C VAL A 282 -15.58 14.09 -18.59
N PHE A 283 -14.71 13.38 -17.88
CA PHE A 283 -15.12 12.21 -17.11
C PHE A 283 -15.85 12.65 -15.83
N SER A 284 -17.04 12.10 -15.62
CA SER A 284 -17.88 12.30 -14.45
C SER A 284 -17.95 10.98 -13.67
N PRO A 285 -17.25 10.86 -12.53
CA PRO A 285 -17.32 9.66 -11.71
C PRO A 285 -18.74 9.47 -11.15
N SER A 286 -19.18 8.23 -10.99
CA SER A 286 -20.41 7.98 -10.23
C SER A 286 -20.17 8.30 -8.75
N MET A 287 -21.08 9.08 -8.15
CA MET A 287 -21.05 9.37 -6.72
C MET A 287 -21.45 8.15 -5.88
N GLU A 288 -22.22 7.22 -6.44
CA GLU A 288 -22.63 6.01 -5.70
C GLU A 288 -21.55 4.93 -5.68
N THR A 289 -20.47 5.10 -6.44
CA THR A 289 -19.47 4.06 -6.65
C THR A 289 -18.53 3.90 -5.45
N SER A 290 -18.52 2.71 -4.89
CA SER A 290 -17.49 2.19 -4.01
C SER A 290 -16.24 1.81 -4.80
N ARG A 291 -15.09 1.76 -4.14
CA ARG A 291 -13.87 1.16 -4.70
C ARG A 291 -12.88 0.73 -3.63
N TYR A 292 -12.25 -0.41 -3.85
CA TYR A 292 -11.01 -0.72 -3.16
C TYR A 292 -9.88 0.17 -3.71
N LYS A 293 -8.93 0.51 -2.86
CA LYS A 293 -7.78 1.33 -3.23
C LYS A 293 -6.50 0.63 -2.82
N TRP A 294 -5.51 1.37 -2.37
CA TRP A 294 -4.19 0.89 -2.09
C TRP A 294 -4.08 0.14 -0.79
N THR A 295 -2.95 -0.57 -0.68
CA THR A 295 -2.52 -1.21 0.55
C THR A 295 -1.30 -0.51 1.14
N PHE A 296 -1.09 -0.68 2.44
CA PHE A 296 0.17 -0.30 3.10
C PHE A 296 0.36 -1.11 4.37
N LEU A 297 1.60 -1.21 4.83
CA LEU A 297 1.95 -1.90 6.07
C LEU A 297 1.94 -0.92 7.24
N GLU A 298 1.26 -1.27 8.32
CA GLU A 298 1.42 -0.66 9.64
C GLU A 298 2.55 -1.42 10.35
N PRO A 299 3.73 -0.80 10.56
CA PRO A 299 4.93 -1.54 10.94
C PRO A 299 4.93 -2.06 12.38
N ASN A 300 4.18 -1.43 13.30
CA ASN A 300 4.21 -1.79 14.71
C ASN A 300 3.40 -3.07 14.99
N SER A 301 2.15 -3.11 14.50
CA SER A 301 1.23 -4.25 14.56
C SER A 301 1.48 -5.30 13.47
N GLN A 302 2.33 -4.97 12.49
CA GLN A 302 2.61 -5.81 11.31
C GLN A 302 1.34 -6.20 10.54
N LEU A 303 0.42 -5.26 10.41
CA LEU A 303 -0.84 -5.45 9.69
C LEU A 303 -0.76 -4.77 8.33
N LEU A 304 -1.27 -5.47 7.32
CA LEU A 304 -1.50 -4.89 6.00
C LEU A 304 -2.89 -4.29 5.98
N PHE A 305 -2.96 -3.00 5.72
CA PHE A 305 -4.21 -2.26 5.58
C PHE A 305 -4.56 -2.23 4.10
N ARG A 306 -5.83 -2.41 3.76
CA ARG A 306 -6.40 -2.12 2.43
C ARG A 306 -7.44 -1.02 2.57
N TYR A 307 -7.20 0.11 1.93
CA TYR A 307 -8.13 1.22 1.91
C TYR A 307 -9.35 0.92 1.04
N VAL A 308 -10.53 1.27 1.52
CA VAL A 308 -11.81 1.20 0.82
C VAL A 308 -12.52 2.54 0.89
N ASP A 309 -12.96 3.03 -0.27
CA ASP A 309 -14.01 4.04 -0.36
C ASP A 309 -15.34 3.31 -0.51
N ILE A 310 -16.20 3.39 0.51
CA ILE A 310 -17.43 2.61 0.58
C ILE A 310 -18.55 3.33 -0.16
N GLN A 311 -18.74 4.61 0.11
CA GLN A 311 -19.81 5.36 -0.53
C GLN A 311 -19.52 6.84 -0.44
N THR A 312 -19.79 7.56 -1.52
CA THR A 312 -19.91 9.02 -1.52
C THR A 312 -21.39 9.39 -1.51
N LYS A 313 -21.83 10.21 -0.56
CA LYS A 313 -23.18 10.77 -0.50
C LYS A 313 -23.11 12.28 -0.62
N VAL A 314 -24.07 12.86 -1.33
CA VAL A 314 -24.35 14.29 -1.26
C VAL A 314 -25.45 14.48 -0.21
N LEU A 315 -25.16 15.22 0.86
CA LEU A 315 -26.14 15.62 1.86
C LEU A 315 -26.98 16.79 1.35
N GLU A 316 -28.06 17.11 2.09
CA GLU A 316 -28.76 18.38 1.93
C GLU A 316 -27.74 19.53 2.06
N GLU A 317 -27.85 20.58 1.23
CA GLU A 317 -26.88 21.68 1.06
C GLU A 317 -25.67 21.41 0.16
N GLY A 318 -25.57 20.21 -0.44
CA GLY A 318 -24.51 19.90 -1.41
C GLY A 318 -23.19 19.45 -0.80
N GLU A 319 -23.16 19.23 0.52
CA GLU A 319 -22.00 18.64 1.18
C GLU A 319 -21.77 17.20 0.73
N ILE A 320 -20.51 16.84 0.49
CA ILE A 320 -20.13 15.47 0.11
C ILE A 320 -19.57 14.76 1.34
N VAL A 321 -20.17 13.63 1.72
CA VAL A 321 -19.67 12.74 2.77
C VAL A 321 -19.20 11.45 2.13
N ASN A 322 -17.98 11.02 2.42
CA ASN A 322 -17.55 9.67 2.09
C ASN A 322 -17.42 8.84 3.35
N ARG A 323 -17.96 7.62 3.29
CA ARG A 323 -17.64 6.60 4.28
C ARG A 323 -16.46 5.80 3.76
N SER A 324 -15.43 5.67 4.59
CA SER A 324 -14.19 4.97 4.23
C SER A 324 -13.79 3.97 5.32
N SER A 325 -12.97 3.00 4.95
CA SER A 325 -12.44 2.02 5.89
C SER A 325 -11.07 1.49 5.50
N PHE A 326 -10.41 0.85 6.47
CA PHE A 326 -9.24 0.00 6.26
C PHE A 326 -9.56 -1.43 6.64
N ILE A 327 -9.50 -2.34 5.67
CA ILE A 327 -9.54 -3.78 5.93
C ILE A 327 -8.16 -4.22 6.42
N LEU A 328 -8.12 -4.92 7.55
CA LEU A 328 -6.91 -5.35 8.23
C LEU A 328 -6.61 -6.80 7.92
N HIS A 329 -5.37 -7.06 7.51
CA HIS A 329 -4.85 -8.40 7.29
C HIS A 329 -3.62 -8.64 8.14
N ASN A 330 -3.51 -9.82 8.74
CA ASN A 330 -2.24 -10.26 9.30
C ASN A 330 -1.24 -10.60 8.17
N LEU A 331 0.01 -10.90 8.54
CA LEU A 331 1.06 -11.19 7.55
C LEU A 331 0.84 -12.46 6.73
N ASP A 332 -0.08 -13.34 7.13
CA ASP A 332 -0.48 -14.52 6.36
C ASP A 332 -1.67 -14.25 5.43
N PHE A 333 -2.11 -12.98 5.37
CA PHE A 333 -3.27 -12.48 4.63
C PHE A 333 -4.60 -13.04 5.13
N GLU A 334 -4.70 -13.41 6.41
CA GLU A 334 -6.00 -13.64 7.04
C GLU A 334 -6.60 -12.28 7.41
N THR A 335 -7.85 -12.04 6.99
CA THR A 335 -8.58 -10.83 7.36
C THR A 335 -8.98 -10.89 8.83
N ILE A 336 -8.52 -9.92 9.61
CA ILE A 336 -8.76 -9.87 11.06
C ILE A 336 -9.79 -8.81 11.45
N GLY A 337 -10.09 -7.85 10.58
CA GLY A 337 -11.10 -6.83 10.86
C GLY A 337 -11.16 -5.70 9.84
N GLU A 338 -11.96 -4.69 10.15
CA GLU A 338 -12.15 -3.48 9.37
C GLU A 338 -12.32 -2.27 10.29
N LEU A 339 -11.55 -1.20 10.03
CA LEU A 339 -11.61 0.06 10.77
C LEU A 339 -12.25 1.14 9.90
N PHE A 340 -13.37 1.69 10.35
CA PHE A 340 -14.08 2.76 9.66
C PHE A 340 -13.56 4.13 10.08
N PHE A 341 -13.61 5.12 9.19
CA PHE A 341 -13.25 6.50 9.50
C PHE A 341 -13.97 7.50 8.60
N ASP A 342 -14.04 8.74 9.06
CA ASP A 342 -14.52 9.89 8.29
C ASP A 342 -13.35 10.51 7.50
N ASN A 343 -13.41 10.41 6.18
CA ASN A 343 -12.36 10.94 5.31
C ASN A 343 -12.41 12.47 5.12
N ARG A 344 -13.32 13.18 5.81
CA ARG A 344 -13.25 14.64 6.02
C ARG A 344 -12.35 15.00 7.18
N GLN A 345 -12.08 14.07 8.10
CA GLN A 345 -11.29 14.31 9.30
C GLN A 345 -9.91 13.67 9.19
N ILE A 346 -9.85 12.44 8.69
CA ILE A 346 -8.63 11.63 8.60
C ILE A 346 -8.36 11.30 7.14
N ALA A 347 -7.20 11.69 6.63
CA ALA A 347 -6.77 11.31 5.30
C ALA A 347 -6.49 9.80 5.25
N PRO A 348 -6.77 9.13 4.11
CA PRO A 348 -6.41 7.73 3.91
C PRO A 348 -4.90 7.51 3.66
N SER A 349 -4.09 8.55 3.89
CA SER A 349 -2.65 8.61 3.64
C SER A 349 -1.91 9.14 4.85
N GLY A 350 -0.60 8.93 4.83
CA GLY A 350 0.27 9.27 5.94
C GLY A 350 1.64 8.62 5.78
N PHE A 351 2.26 8.29 6.91
CA PHE A 351 3.59 7.70 6.89
C PHE A 351 3.82 6.70 8.01
N ALA A 352 4.71 5.76 7.74
CA ALA A 352 5.17 4.76 8.67
C ALA A 352 6.44 5.23 9.39
N THR A 353 6.53 4.91 10.68
CA THR A 353 7.76 5.00 11.49
C THR A 353 7.95 3.67 12.22
N PRO A 354 9.12 3.37 12.78
CA PRO A 354 9.29 2.17 13.63
C PRO A 354 8.31 2.11 14.82
N ASN A 355 7.76 3.26 15.24
CA ASN A 355 6.84 3.34 16.38
C ASN A 355 5.36 3.20 15.97
N GLY A 356 5.06 3.16 14.67
CA GLY A 356 3.71 3.00 14.13
C GLY A 356 3.41 3.91 12.93
N TYR A 357 2.20 3.77 12.39
CA TYR A 357 1.68 4.57 11.29
C TYR A 357 0.96 5.84 11.78
N PHE A 358 1.21 6.94 11.07
CA PHE A 358 0.65 8.26 11.33
C PHE A 358 -0.24 8.68 10.17
N PHE A 359 -1.53 8.93 10.42
CA PHE A 359 -2.47 9.44 9.41
C PHE A 359 -2.58 10.95 9.48
N LYS A 360 -2.66 11.61 8.32
CA LYS A 360 -2.84 13.06 8.26
C LYS A 360 -4.25 13.46 8.71
N LEU A 361 -4.37 14.49 9.52
CA LEU A 361 -5.65 15.15 9.80
C LEU A 361 -5.94 16.21 8.72
N LEU A 362 -7.20 16.26 8.26
CA LEU A 362 -7.64 17.11 7.16
C LEU A 362 -8.27 18.43 7.61
N ASN A 363 -8.63 18.54 8.89
CA ASN A 363 -9.13 19.76 9.51
C ASN A 363 -8.01 20.37 10.37
N PRO A 364 -7.16 21.25 9.80
CA PRO A 364 -6.07 21.84 10.56
C PRO A 364 -6.61 22.85 11.58
N ASP A 365 -6.13 22.76 12.82
CA ASP A 365 -6.37 23.78 13.85
C ASP A 365 -5.43 25.00 13.71
N SER A 366 -4.49 24.94 12.76
CA SER A 366 -3.42 25.93 12.61
C SER A 366 -2.99 26.12 11.15
N ASP A 367 -2.70 27.37 10.78
CA ASP A 367 -2.07 27.70 9.50
C ASP A 367 -0.55 27.45 9.49
N ASP A 368 0.06 27.24 10.65
CA ASP A 368 1.51 27.10 10.82
C ASP A 368 1.97 25.64 10.96
N SER A 369 1.04 24.69 11.05
CA SER A 369 1.37 23.28 11.17
C SER A 369 0.31 22.37 10.56
N GLU A 370 0.68 21.12 10.27
CA GLU A 370 -0.27 20.05 9.96
C GLU A 370 -0.15 18.93 11.00
N ALA A 371 -1.29 18.39 11.42
CA ALA A 371 -1.37 17.37 12.45
C ALA A 371 -1.47 15.97 11.85
N TYR A 372 -0.82 15.01 12.50
CA TYR A 372 -0.80 13.60 12.13
C TYR A 372 -1.07 12.74 13.35
N ILE A 373 -2.14 11.94 13.31
CA ILE A 373 -2.54 11.05 14.40
C ILE A 373 -1.86 9.70 14.30
N LYS A 374 -1.28 9.25 15.40
CA LYS A 374 -0.72 7.91 15.52
C LYS A 374 -1.80 6.94 15.96
N VAL A 375 -1.91 5.80 15.28
CA VAL A 375 -2.78 4.71 15.74
C VAL A 375 -1.97 3.61 16.44
N GLY A 376 -2.54 3.06 17.51
CA GLY A 376 -1.97 1.96 18.29
C GLY A 376 -2.85 0.72 18.23
N LEU A 377 -2.57 -0.17 17.27
CA LEU A 377 -3.32 -1.42 17.10
C LEU A 377 -2.66 -2.56 17.90
N ASN A 378 -3.23 -2.87 19.07
CA ASN A 378 -2.84 -4.03 19.87
C ASN A 378 -4.00 -5.04 19.86
N PHE A 379 -3.95 -6.04 18.97
CA PHE A 379 -4.97 -7.10 18.86
C PHE A 379 -4.51 -8.43 19.45
#